data_AF-A0A255HBC1-F1
#
_entry.id   AF-A0A255HBC1-F1
#
_cell.length_a   1.000
_cell.length_b   1.000
_cell.length_c   1.000
_cell.angle_alpha   90.00
_cell.angle_beta   90.00
_cell.angle_gamma   90.00
#
_symmetry.space_group_name_H-M   'P 1'
#
loop_
_entity.id
_entity.type
_entity.pdbx_description
1 polymer ?
#
loop_
_entity_poly.entity_id
_entity_poly.type
_entity_poly.pdbx_seq_one_letter_code
_entity_poly.pdbx_strand_id
1 'polypeptide(L)'
;MPWVEPPLSTRMLIVTSDFHAMRAAMYARGLGLPAHAVGSRTARYYWPSAMLREFVAVVNERRIQYALLWALIALPFPLAVALG
;
A
#
# COMPACT_ATOMS: atom_id res chain seq x y z
N MET A 1 -2.07 -10.41 29.79
CA MET A 1 -2.25 -11.39 28.71
C MET A 1 -0.89 -11.65 28.09
N PRO A 2 -0.33 -12.87 28.17
CA PRO A 2 0.91 -13.19 27.47
C PRO A 2 0.60 -13.45 25.99
N TRP A 3 1.39 -12.86 25.09
CA TRP A 3 1.27 -13.09 23.65
C TRP A 3 1.77 -14.50 23.35
N VAL A 4 0.86 -15.39 22.95
CA VAL A 4 1.22 -16.72 22.45
C VAL A 4 1.68 -16.53 21.00
N GLU A 5 2.94 -16.84 20.73
CA GLU A 5 3.48 -16.89 19.37
C GLU A 5 2.67 -17.91 18.56
N PRO A 6 1.92 -17.49 17.54
CA PRO A 6 1.13 -18.41 16.75
C PRO A 6 2.07 -19.35 15.98
N PRO A 7 1.71 -20.64 15.82
CA PRO A 7 2.49 -21.55 15.00
C PRO A 7 2.65 -20.97 13.58
N LEU A 8 3.82 -21.15 12.97
CA LEU A 8 4.18 -20.60 11.64
C LEU A 8 3.19 -20.97 10.52
N SER A 9 2.32 -21.97 10.72
CA SER A 9 1.28 -22.43 9.81
C SER A 9 -0.11 -21.80 10.04
N THR A 10 -0.24 -20.83 10.96
CA THR A 10 -1.53 -20.28 11.37
C THR A 10 -2.06 -19.29 10.32
N ARG A 11 -3.20 -19.59 9.70
CA ARG A 11 -3.88 -18.62 8.83
C ARG A 11 -4.51 -17.52 9.67
N MET A 12 -4.27 -16.26 9.31
CA MET A 12 -4.72 -15.10 10.07
C MET A 12 -5.70 -14.25 9.25
N LEU A 13 -6.62 -13.58 9.95
CA LEU A 13 -7.53 -12.59 9.37
C LEU A 13 -7.35 -11.26 10.09
N ILE A 14 -6.91 -10.24 9.36
CA ILE A 14 -6.76 -8.87 9.85
C ILE A 14 -8.05 -8.13 9.51
N VAL A 15 -8.76 -7.64 10.54
CA VAL A 15 -9.98 -6.84 10.36
C VAL A 15 -9.69 -5.40 10.75
N THR A 16 -9.92 -4.48 9.82
CA THR A 16 -9.68 -3.04 10.01
C THR A 16 -10.65 -2.24 9.15
N SER A 17 -10.62 -0.91 9.19
CA SER A 17 -11.42 -0.06 8.31
C SER A 17 -11.10 -0.35 6.83
N ASP A 18 -12.11 -0.24 5.96
CA ASP A 18 -11.98 -0.41 4.50
C ASP A 18 -10.78 0.30 3.85
N PHE A 19 -10.44 1.53 4.28
CA PHE A 19 -9.30 2.28 3.74
C PHE A 19 -7.92 1.79 4.25
N HIS A 20 -7.86 1.03 5.35
CA HIS A 20 -6.64 0.46 5.89
C HIS A 20 -6.36 -0.99 5.43
N ALA A 21 -7.39 -1.70 4.97
CA ALA A 21 -7.29 -3.12 4.61
C ALA A 21 -6.17 -3.39 3.58
N MET A 22 -6.02 -2.52 2.58
CA MET A 22 -4.96 -2.63 1.58
C MET A 22 -3.57 -2.55 2.22
N ARG A 23 -3.30 -1.54 3.06
CA ARG A 23 -1.98 -1.35 3.69
C ARG A 23 -1.67 -2.48 4.67
N ALA A 24 -2.67 -2.95 5.41
CA ALA A 24 -2.53 -4.11 6.30
C ALA A 24 -2.13 -5.37 5.52
N ALA A 25 -2.75 -5.63 4.36
CA ALA A 25 -2.36 -6.74 3.49
C ALA A 25 -0.93 -6.59 2.95
N MET A 26 -0.52 -5.37 2.58
CA MET A 26 0.84 -5.10 2.10
C MET A 26 1.89 -5.39 3.18
N TYR A 27 1.67 -4.96 4.42
CA TYR A 27 2.58 -5.26 5.52
C TYR A 27 2.62 -6.74 5.87
N ALA A 28 1.47 -7.42 5.90
CA ALA A 28 1.42 -8.86 6.11
C ALA A 28 2.26 -9.62 5.06
N ARG A 29 2.14 -9.23 3.78
CA ARG A 29 2.96 -9.79 2.69
C ARG A 29 4.44 -9.46 2.87
N GLY A 30 4.79 -8.23 3.26
CA GLY A 30 6.17 -7.83 3.52
C GLY A 30 6.84 -8.61 4.66
N LEU A 31 6.05 -9.04 5.65
CA LEU A 31 6.49 -9.85 6.78
C LEU A 31 6.39 -11.37 6.52
N GLY A 32 5.91 -11.80 5.35
CA GLY A 32 5.72 -13.22 5.04
C GLY A 32 4.60 -13.89 5.85
N LEU A 33 3.68 -13.12 6.43
CA LEU A 33 2.59 -13.65 7.24
C LEU A 33 1.49 -14.27 6.35
N PRO A 34 0.99 -15.48 6.67
CA PRO A 34 -0.15 -16.11 5.99
C PRO A 34 -1.48 -15.46 6.43
N ALA A 35 -1.61 -14.15 6.20
CA ALA A 35 -2.74 -13.35 6.65
C ALA A 35 -3.53 -12.73 5.48
N HIS A 36 -4.85 -12.66 5.64
CA HIS A 36 -5.75 -11.91 4.75
C HIS A 36 -6.26 -10.66 5.48
N ALA A 37 -6.44 -9.53 4.79
CA ALA A 37 -6.99 -8.32 5.39
C ALA A 37 -8.39 -8.02 4.84
N VAL A 38 -9.34 -7.72 5.73
CA VAL A 38 -10.74 -7.40 5.39
C VAL A 38 -11.11 -6.05 5.99
N GLY A 39 -11.77 -5.24 5.15
CA GLY A 39 -12.27 -3.92 5.51
C GLY A 39 -13.65 -3.96 6.16
N SER A 40 -13.84 -3.21 7.25
CA SER A 40 -15.15 -2.85 7.79
C SER A 40 -15.65 -1.57 7.14
N ARG A 41 -16.97 -1.45 7.01
CA ARG A 41 -17.61 -0.32 6.32
C ARG A 41 -17.30 0.99 7.06
N THR A 42 -16.62 1.91 6.39
CA THR A 42 -16.42 3.27 6.86
C THR A 42 -17.43 4.21 6.22
N ALA A 43 -17.69 5.37 6.84
CA ALA A 43 -18.56 6.37 6.28
C ALA A 43 -18.04 6.89 4.92
N ARG A 44 -18.90 6.82 3.89
CA ARG A 44 -18.54 7.08 2.48
C ARG A 44 -17.96 8.47 2.22
N TYR A 45 -18.27 9.45 3.05
CA TYR A 45 -17.81 10.82 2.85
C TYR A 45 -16.38 11.05 3.35
N TYR A 46 -15.91 10.30 4.35
CA TYR A 46 -14.51 10.35 4.80
C TYR A 46 -13.60 9.41 4.00
N TRP A 47 -14.17 8.31 3.51
CA TRP A 47 -13.47 7.22 2.85
C TRP A 47 -12.48 7.63 1.74
N PRO A 48 -12.84 8.47 0.75
CA PRO A 48 -11.98 8.71 -0.42
C PRO A 48 -10.71 9.45 -0.03
N SER A 49 -10.83 10.46 0.84
CA SER A 49 -9.69 11.22 1.34
C SER A 49 -8.76 10.36 2.19
N ALA A 50 -9.31 9.46 3.01
CA ALA A 50 -8.53 8.56 3.85
C ALA A 50 -7.79 7.51 3.02
N MET A 51 -8.46 6.93 2.01
CA MET A 51 -7.85 6.00 1.08
C MET A 51 -6.72 6.65 0.28
N LEU A 52 -6.92 7.90 -0.19
CA LEU A 52 -5.90 8.62 -0.94
C LEU A 52 -4.64 8.87 -0.08
N ARG A 53 -4.81 9.27 1.19
CA ARG A 53 -3.67 9.41 2.12
C ARG A 53 -2.92 8.10 2.28
N GLU A 54 -3.62 6.98 2.34
CA GLU A 54 -3.02 5.65 2.45
C GLU A 54 -2.29 5.21 1.20
N PHE A 55 -2.84 5.52 0.04
CA PHE A 55 -2.13 5.34 -1.22
C PHE A 55 -0.86 6.18 -1.29
N VAL A 56 -0.94 7.47 -0.92
CA VAL A 56 0.22 8.36 -0.88
C VAL A 56 1.26 7.87 0.11
N ALA A 57 0.88 7.34 1.27
CA ALA A 57 1.80 6.76 2.24
C ALA A 57 2.58 5.57 1.64
N VAL A 58 1.89 4.67 0.93
CA VAL A 58 2.50 3.54 0.23
C VAL A 58 3.44 4.00 -0.89
N VAL A 59 3.05 5.02 -1.67
CA VAL A 59 3.90 5.60 -2.71
C VAL A 59 5.14 6.24 -2.08
N ASN A 60 4.96 6.98 -0.98
CA ASN A 60 6.04 7.66 -0.29
C ASN A 60 7.08 6.69 0.28
N GLU A 61 6.66 5.49 0.72
CA GLU A 61 7.57 4.43 1.20
C GLU A 61 8.58 4.00 0.13
N ARG A 62 8.23 4.11 -1.16
CA ARG A 62 9.10 3.80 -2.30
C ARG A 62 9.27 4.99 -3.25
N ARG A 63 9.26 6.22 -2.70
CA ARG A 63 9.25 7.47 -3.49
C ARG A 63 10.32 7.56 -4.58
N ILE A 64 11.52 7.04 -4.32
CA ILE A 64 12.63 7.06 -5.28
C ILE A 64 12.35 6.13 -6.46
N GLN A 65 11.85 4.92 -6.20
CA GLN A 65 11.52 3.95 -7.25
C GLN A 65 10.42 4.52 -8.16
N TYR A 66 9.39 5.13 -7.57
CA TYR A 66 8.34 5.78 -8.34
C TYR A 66 8.84 7.02 -9.09
N ALA A 67 9.71 7.85 -8.48
CA ALA A 67 10.28 9.01 -9.16
C ALA A 67 11.13 8.61 -10.38
N LEU A 68 11.93 7.55 -10.27
CA LEU A 68 12.71 7.01 -11.38
C LEU A 68 11.82 6.46 -12.50
N LEU A 69 10.77 5.70 -12.15
CA LEU A 69 9.79 5.22 -13.12
C LEU A 69 9.08 6.39 -13.84
N TRP A 70 8.68 7.42 -13.08
CA TRP A 70 8.09 8.63 -13.64
C TRP A 70 9.04 9.36 -14.59
N ALA A 71 10.30 9.52 -14.20
CA ALA A 71 11.31 10.14 -15.06
C ALA A 71 11.53 9.33 -16.34
N LEU A 72 11.64 8.01 -16.24
CA LEU A 72 11.83 7.12 -17.39
C LEU A 72 10.67 7.24 -18.40
N ILE A 73 9.44 7.41 -17.92
CA ILE A 73 8.24 7.49 -18.78
C ILE A 73 8.04 8.91 -19.33
N ALA A 74 8.25 9.95 -18.52
CA ALA A 74 7.88 11.32 -18.87
C ALA A 74 8.99 12.10 -19.58
N LEU A 75 10.26 11.75 -19.37
CA LEU A 75 11.41 12.48 -19.92
C LEU A 75 11.70 12.23 -21.42
N PRO A 76 11.46 11.05 -22.03
CA PRO A 76 11.88 10.77 -23.40
C PRO A 76 11.27 11.70 -24.45
N PHE A 77 9.98 12.01 -24.34
CA PHE A 77 9.28 12.87 -25.30
C PHE A 77 9.81 14.33 -25.31
N PRO A 78 9.85 15.05 -24.17
CA PRO A 78 10.41 16.40 -24.17
C PRO A 78 11.90 16.43 -24.53
N LEU A 79 12.67 15.39 -24.17
CA LEU A 79 14.08 15.29 -24.55
C LEU A 79 14.25 15.15 -26.08
N ALA A 80 13.41 14.35 -26.73
CA ALA A 80 13.43 14.19 -28.19
C ALA A 80 13.09 15.50 -28.93
N VAL A 81 12.16 16.29 -28.40
CA VAL A 81 11.80 17.60 -28.97
C VAL A 81 12.90 18.64 -28.76
N ALA A 82 13.66 18.57 -27.67
CA ALA A 82 14.71 19.53 -27.37
C ALA A 82 16.05 19.26 -28.10
N LEU A 83 16.29 18.00 -28.50
CA LEU A 83 17.54 17.56 -29.14
C LEU A 83 17.44 17.37 -30.66
N GLY A 84 16.24 17.40 -31.23
CA GLY A 84 15.98 17.37 -32.68
C GLY A 84 15.72 18.76 -33.24
#